data_AF-A0A536UPM7-F1
#
_entry.id   AF-A0A536UPM7-F1
#
_cell.length_a   1.000
_cell.length_b   1.000
_cell.length_c   1.000
_cell.angle_alpha   90.00
_cell.angle_beta   90.00
_cell.angle_gamma   90.00
#
_symmetry.space_group_name_H-M   'P 1'
#
loop_
_entity.id
_entity.type
_entity.pdbx_description
1 polymer ?
#
loop_
_entity_poly.entity_id
_entity_poly.type
_entity_poly.pdbx_seq_one_letter_code
_entity_poly.pdbx_strand_id
1 'polypeptide(L)'
;MLKPAIPAGALLGDVVAAICDRAFIGEDPLPRSEGAYAEQVKRARVRLPAVAESAFRLLAAIAVEYHTLSQQIGALPGSQARLAADLRAQRDALLHPGFLSETPWPQLTHLPRYLKALERRLAKYGENPARDAKHSQAVAELWQRYAQRRAANAATRKAEPPLEAFRWQIEELKVSLFAQELRTPQPVSYKRLEKAWTELSRG
;
A
#
# COMPACT_ATOMS: atom_id res chain seq x y z
N MET A 1 -17.69 1.88 -7.14
CA MET A 1 -17.66 1.30 -5.78
C MET A 1 -16.54 0.27 -5.75
N LEU A 2 -15.53 0.43 -4.89
CA LEU A 2 -14.65 -0.67 -4.47
C LEU A 2 -15.57 -1.83 -3.95
N LYS A 3 -15.18 -3.12 -3.97
CA LYS A 3 -16.08 -4.26 -3.63
C LYS A 3 -16.93 -4.05 -2.36
N PRO A 4 -17.90 -4.95 -2.08
CA PRO A 4 -18.55 -5.09 -0.76
C PRO A 4 -17.63 -5.17 0.47
N ALA A 5 -16.30 -5.16 0.32
CA ALA A 5 -15.32 -5.31 1.39
C ALA A 5 -15.16 -4.04 2.26
N ILE A 6 -15.50 -2.85 1.76
CA ILE A 6 -15.50 -1.62 2.57
C ILE A 6 -16.83 -0.90 2.36
N PRO A 7 -17.70 -0.83 3.38
CA PRO A 7 -18.93 -0.05 3.33
C PRO A 7 -18.65 1.41 2.99
N ALA A 8 -19.51 2.03 2.17
CA ALA A 8 -19.29 3.42 1.73
C ALA A 8 -19.11 4.41 2.90
N GLY A 9 -19.85 4.23 4.00
CA GLY A 9 -19.69 5.04 5.21
C GLY A 9 -18.35 4.84 5.90
N ALA A 10 -17.83 3.60 5.94
CA ALA A 10 -16.51 3.31 6.49
C ALA A 10 -15.40 3.92 5.63
N LEU A 11 -15.52 3.83 4.30
CA LEU A 11 -14.58 4.47 3.38
C LEU A 11 -14.60 5.99 3.51
N LEU A 12 -15.77 6.60 3.63
CA LEU A 12 -15.88 8.04 3.86
C LEU A 12 -15.22 8.44 5.19
N GLY A 13 -15.47 7.69 6.26
CA GLY A 13 -14.81 7.91 7.55
C GLY A 13 -13.29 7.83 7.46
N ASP A 14 -12.76 6.84 6.74
CA ASP A 14 -11.32 6.65 6.52
C ASP A 14 -10.70 7.79 5.70
N VAL A 15 -11.36 8.23 4.62
CA VAL A 15 -10.95 9.42 3.84
C VAL A 15 -10.90 10.66 4.72
N VAL A 16 -11.93 10.89 5.53
CA VAL A 16 -12.00 12.05 6.43
C VAL A 16 -10.89 12.00 7.47
N ALA A 17 -10.63 10.84 8.06
CA ALA A 17 -9.54 10.65 9.01
C ALA A 17 -8.18 10.98 8.38
N ALA A 18 -7.91 10.46 7.18
CA ALA A 18 -6.68 10.74 6.43
C ALA A 18 -6.52 12.24 6.07
N ILE A 19 -7.63 12.90 5.68
CA ILE A 19 -7.65 14.34 5.40
C ILE A 19 -7.34 15.14 6.67
N CYS A 20 -7.97 14.79 7.80
CA CYS A 20 -7.75 15.46 9.07
C CYS A 20 -6.31 15.34 9.54
N ASP A 21 -5.75 14.13 9.56
CA ASP A 21 -4.35 13.89 9.97
C ASP A 21 -3.38 14.75 9.14
N ARG A 22 -3.57 14.73 7.82
CA ARG A 22 -2.73 15.47 6.87
C ARG A 22 -2.91 16.99 6.92
N ALA A 23 -4.14 17.48 7.10
CA ALA A 23 -4.41 18.91 7.13
C ALA A 23 -4.05 19.54 8.48
N PHE A 24 -4.30 18.83 9.57
CA PHE A 24 -4.19 19.38 10.92
C PHE A 24 -2.77 19.28 11.46
N ILE A 25 -2.15 18.11 11.35
CA ILE A 25 -0.76 17.88 11.78
C ILE A 25 0.15 18.00 10.55
N GLY A 26 -0.05 17.16 9.54
CA GLY A 26 0.85 17.09 8.40
C GLY A 26 2.27 16.73 8.86
N GLU A 27 3.24 17.59 8.55
CA GLU A 27 4.63 17.47 9.03
C GLU A 27 4.94 18.46 10.17
N ASP A 28 3.94 19.17 10.69
CA ASP A 28 4.12 20.14 11.77
C ASP A 28 4.39 19.41 13.10
N PRO A 29 5.24 19.97 13.99
CA PRO A 29 5.37 19.47 15.35
C PRO A 29 4.06 19.65 16.12
N LEU A 30 3.78 18.72 17.04
CA LEU A 30 2.59 18.79 17.88
C LEU A 30 2.58 20.06 18.75
N PRO A 31 1.43 20.72 18.92
CA PRO A 31 1.35 21.97 19.67
C PRO A 31 1.47 21.65 21.16
N ARG A 32 2.35 22.37 21.87
CA ARG A 32 2.58 22.22 23.32
C ARG A 32 2.14 23.45 24.13
N SER A 33 1.50 24.41 23.48
CA SER A 33 0.94 25.62 24.10
C SER A 33 -0.34 26.04 23.38
N GLU A 34 -1.16 26.84 24.05
CA GLU A 34 -2.39 27.40 23.47
C GLU A 34 -2.12 28.25 22.22
N GLY A 35 -1.08 29.10 22.27
CA GLY A 35 -0.69 29.90 21.10
C GLY A 35 -0.25 29.03 19.92
N ALA A 36 0.53 27.97 20.16
CA ALA A 36 0.94 27.04 19.11
C ALA A 36 -0.26 26.28 18.51
N TYR A 37 -1.23 25.91 19.35
CA TYR A 37 -2.48 25.29 18.90
C TYR A 37 -3.32 26.23 18.03
N ALA A 38 -3.49 27.50 18.44
CA ALA A 38 -4.23 28.49 17.67
C ALA A 38 -3.61 28.73 16.28
N GLU A 39 -2.28 28.81 16.21
CA GLU A 39 -1.57 28.92 14.93
C GLU A 39 -1.71 27.67 14.07
N GLN A 40 -1.69 26.48 14.68
CA GLN A 40 -1.91 25.24 13.95
C GLN A 40 -3.33 25.15 13.38
N VAL A 41 -4.36 25.57 14.13
CA VAL A 41 -5.74 25.64 13.63
C VAL A 41 -5.84 26.59 12.43
N LYS A 42 -5.16 27.74 12.46
CA LYS A 42 -5.13 28.67 11.32
C LYS A 42 -4.50 28.01 10.09
N ARG A 43 -3.33 27.38 10.23
CA ARG A 43 -2.66 26.65 9.14
C ARG A 43 -3.54 25.52 8.60
N ALA A 44 -4.15 24.75 9.49
CA ALA A 44 -5.03 23.64 9.13
C ALA A 44 -6.21 24.10 8.27
N ARG A 45 -6.88 25.20 8.64
CA ARG A 45 -7.99 25.77 7.85
C ARG A 45 -7.58 26.16 6.43
N VAL A 46 -6.37 26.69 6.27
CA VAL A 46 -5.82 27.04 4.94
C VAL A 46 -5.47 25.79 4.12
N ARG A 47 -4.89 24.75 4.75
CA ARG A 47 -4.49 23.50 4.07
C ARG A 47 -5.67 22.61 3.69
N LEU A 48 -6.73 22.60 4.50
CA LEU A 48 -7.81 21.61 4.43
C LEU A 48 -8.45 21.47 3.04
N PRO A 49 -8.80 22.55 2.32
CA PRO A 49 -9.42 22.42 1.00
C PRO A 49 -8.54 21.67 -0.01
N ALA A 50 -7.26 22.06 -0.10
CA ALA A 50 -6.31 21.44 -1.03
C ALA A 50 -6.00 19.98 -0.67
N VAL A 51 -5.89 19.68 0.63
CA VAL A 51 -5.69 18.31 1.13
C VAL A 51 -6.89 17.44 0.80
N ALA A 52 -8.11 17.93 1.04
CA ALA A 52 -9.33 17.20 0.75
C ALA A 52 -9.46 16.89 -0.75
N GLU A 53 -9.25 17.89 -1.60
CA GLU A 53 -9.29 17.71 -3.06
C GLU A 53 -8.27 16.65 -3.53
N SER A 54 -7.04 16.74 -3.03
CA SER A 54 -5.97 15.78 -3.35
C SER A 54 -6.33 14.36 -2.89
N ALA A 55 -6.89 14.20 -1.70
CA ALA A 55 -7.30 12.90 -1.16
C ALA A 55 -8.44 12.27 -1.98
N PHE A 56 -9.47 13.04 -2.36
CA PHE A 56 -10.56 12.53 -3.19
C PHE A 56 -10.10 12.18 -4.61
N ARG A 57 -9.22 12.98 -5.20
CA ARG A 57 -8.60 12.68 -6.51
C ARG A 57 -7.81 11.38 -6.46
N LEU A 58 -7.03 11.17 -5.40
CA LEU A 58 -6.27 9.94 -5.20
C LEU A 58 -7.20 8.74 -5.00
N LEU A 59 -8.24 8.88 -4.18
CA LEU A 59 -9.24 7.83 -3.99
C LEU A 59 -9.91 7.43 -5.31
N ALA A 60 -10.26 8.41 -6.16
CA ALA A 60 -10.84 8.14 -7.47
C ALA A 60 -9.87 7.33 -8.36
N ALA A 61 -8.59 7.71 -8.39
CA ALA A 61 -7.56 6.96 -9.13
C ALA A 61 -7.40 5.53 -8.60
N ILE A 62 -7.36 5.34 -7.28
CA ILE A 62 -7.31 4.01 -6.65
C ILE A 62 -8.54 3.18 -7.04
N ALA A 63 -9.73 3.78 -7.03
CA ALA A 63 -10.97 3.10 -7.38
C ALA A 63 -11.00 2.61 -8.83
N VAL A 64 -10.46 3.38 -9.78
CA VAL A 64 -10.34 2.99 -11.19
C VAL A 64 -9.44 1.76 -11.36
N GLU A 65 -8.23 1.80 -10.77
CA GLU A 65 -7.27 0.70 -10.88
C GLU A 65 -7.80 -0.57 -10.18
N TYR A 66 -8.42 -0.40 -9.01
CA TYR A 66 -9.07 -1.49 -8.29
C TYR A 66 -10.16 -2.16 -9.12
N HIS A 67 -11.04 -1.37 -9.74
CA HIS A 67 -12.17 -1.90 -10.50
C HIS A 67 -11.68 -2.70 -11.70
N THR A 68 -10.75 -2.11 -12.46
CA THR A 68 -10.11 -2.74 -13.62
C THR A 68 -9.47 -4.08 -13.24
N LEU A 69 -8.60 -4.08 -12.22
CA LEU A 69 -7.94 -5.29 -11.74
C LEU A 69 -8.95 -6.34 -11.25
N SER A 70 -9.97 -5.91 -10.51
CA SER A 70 -10.97 -6.83 -9.95
C SER A 70 -11.83 -7.50 -11.03
N GLN A 71 -12.18 -6.78 -12.09
CA GLN A 71 -12.89 -7.34 -13.24
C GLN A 71 -12.02 -8.38 -13.96
N GLN A 72 -10.76 -8.03 -14.26
CA GLN A 72 -9.84 -8.94 -14.94
C GLN A 72 -9.58 -10.23 -14.13
N ILE A 73 -9.36 -10.11 -12.82
CA ILE A 73 -9.23 -11.26 -11.93
C ILE A 73 -10.52 -12.12 -11.92
N GLY A 74 -11.69 -11.47 -11.99
CA GLY A 74 -12.99 -12.16 -12.06
C GLY A 74 -13.22 -12.93 -13.36
N ALA A 75 -12.59 -12.48 -14.46
CA ALA A 75 -12.67 -13.12 -15.78
C ALA A 75 -11.67 -14.26 -15.99
N LEU A 76 -10.75 -14.51 -15.04
CA LEU A 76 -9.76 -15.58 -15.17
C LEU A 76 -10.42 -16.97 -15.18
N PRO A 77 -9.97 -17.89 -16.07
CA PRO A 77 -10.47 -19.25 -16.09
C PRO A 77 -10.03 -20.03 -14.84
N GLY A 78 -10.76 -21.10 -14.51
CA GLY A 78 -10.48 -21.94 -13.34
C GLY A 78 -9.06 -22.54 -13.32
N SER A 79 -8.44 -22.76 -14.48
CA SER A 79 -7.04 -23.19 -14.59
C SER A 79 -6.04 -22.20 -13.99
N GLN A 80 -6.44 -20.94 -13.81
CA GLN A 80 -5.63 -19.87 -13.20
C GLN A 80 -6.12 -19.48 -11.80
N ALA A 81 -6.88 -20.35 -11.12
CA ALA A 81 -7.44 -20.07 -9.80
C ALA A 81 -6.37 -19.67 -8.76
N ARG A 82 -5.18 -20.27 -8.82
CA ARG A 82 -4.06 -19.93 -7.92
C ARG A 82 -3.56 -18.50 -8.13
N LEU A 83 -3.39 -18.08 -9.39
CA LEU A 83 -3.02 -16.69 -9.72
C LEU A 83 -4.11 -15.72 -9.28
N ALA A 84 -5.38 -16.06 -9.56
CA ALA A 84 -6.51 -15.23 -9.16
C ALA A 84 -6.57 -15.05 -7.63
N ALA A 85 -6.31 -16.11 -6.85
CA ALA A 85 -6.28 -16.04 -5.39
C ALA A 85 -5.13 -15.16 -4.89
N ASP A 86 -3.93 -15.32 -5.44
CA ASP A 86 -2.75 -14.51 -5.09
C ASP A 86 -2.95 -13.02 -5.41
N LEU A 87 -3.44 -12.70 -6.62
CA LEU A 87 -3.74 -11.31 -7.00
C LEU A 87 -4.81 -10.66 -6.11
N ARG A 88 -5.84 -11.42 -5.68
CA ARG A 88 -6.83 -10.93 -4.71
C ARG A 88 -6.19 -10.64 -3.36
N ALA A 89 -5.38 -11.58 -2.85
CA ALA A 89 -4.70 -11.40 -1.57
C ALA A 89 -3.78 -10.17 -1.57
N GLN A 90 -3.01 -9.96 -2.65
CA GLN A 90 -2.12 -8.80 -2.77
C GLN A 90 -2.88 -7.48 -2.90
N ARG A 91 -3.96 -7.45 -3.69
CA ARG A 91 -4.84 -6.28 -3.81
C ARG A 91 -5.50 -5.94 -2.47
N ASP A 92 -6.01 -6.95 -1.76
CA ASP A 92 -6.75 -6.76 -0.51
C ASP A 92 -5.81 -6.41 0.65
N ALA A 93 -4.53 -6.79 0.58
CA ALA A 93 -3.48 -6.32 1.48
C ALA A 93 -3.05 -4.86 1.24
N LEU A 94 -3.31 -4.30 0.06
CA LEU A 94 -3.09 -2.88 -0.25
C LEU A 94 -4.30 -2.01 0.13
N LEU A 95 -5.50 -2.55 -0.01
CA LEU A 95 -6.78 -1.85 0.18
C LEU A 95 -7.61 -2.53 1.26
N HIS A 96 -7.04 -2.67 2.46
CA HIS A 96 -7.77 -3.15 3.62
C HIS A 96 -8.69 -2.03 4.17
N PRO A 97 -9.70 -2.36 4.99
CA PRO A 97 -10.45 -1.33 5.72
C PRO A 97 -9.50 -0.44 6.52
N GLY A 98 -9.58 0.88 6.38
CA GLY A 98 -8.67 1.82 7.05
C GLY A 98 -7.41 2.19 6.24
N PHE A 99 -7.23 1.68 5.02
CA PHE A 99 -5.99 1.88 4.27
C PHE A 99 -5.61 3.35 4.02
N LEU A 100 -6.58 4.27 3.96
CA LEU A 100 -6.27 5.68 3.67
C LEU A 100 -5.59 6.37 4.84
N SER A 101 -6.08 6.12 6.05
CA SER A 101 -5.54 6.69 7.29
C SER A 101 -4.33 5.92 7.83
N GLU A 102 -4.26 4.61 7.60
CA GLU A 102 -3.16 3.78 8.10
C GLU A 102 -1.94 3.75 7.17
N THR A 103 -2.11 4.04 5.88
CA THR A 103 -0.97 4.07 4.93
C THR A 103 -0.26 5.42 5.00
N PRO A 104 1.06 5.46 5.26
CA PRO A 104 1.79 6.72 5.24
C PRO A 104 1.70 7.39 3.88
N TRP A 105 1.56 8.72 3.88
CA TRP A 105 1.26 9.48 2.67
C TRP A 105 2.18 9.20 1.47
N PRO A 106 3.52 9.14 1.62
CA PRO A 106 4.40 8.87 0.48
C PRO A 106 4.02 7.58 -0.24
N GLN A 107 3.61 6.56 0.50
CA GLN A 107 3.18 5.28 -0.06
C GLN A 107 1.72 5.29 -0.53
N LEU A 108 0.85 6.06 0.11
CA LEU A 108 -0.55 6.19 -0.29
C LEU A 108 -0.67 6.67 -1.75
N THR A 109 0.16 7.66 -2.12
CA THR A 109 0.21 8.18 -3.50
C THR A 109 0.65 7.15 -4.54
N HIS A 110 1.30 6.07 -4.11
CA HIS A 110 1.76 4.99 -4.99
C HIS A 110 0.78 3.83 -5.12
N LEU A 111 -0.32 3.79 -4.34
CA LEU A 111 -1.28 2.69 -4.41
C LEU A 111 -1.83 2.45 -5.84
N PRO A 112 -2.21 3.47 -6.64
CA PRO A 112 -2.62 3.23 -8.03
C PRO A 112 -1.54 2.51 -8.84
N ARG A 113 -0.26 2.87 -8.67
CA ARG A 113 0.88 2.24 -9.37
C ARG A 113 1.06 0.79 -8.94
N TYR A 114 0.91 0.46 -7.66
CA TYR A 114 1.00 -0.91 -7.18
C TYR A 114 -0.13 -1.78 -7.73
N LEU A 115 -1.37 -1.26 -7.77
CA LEU A 115 -2.50 -1.94 -8.40
C LEU A 115 -2.26 -2.15 -9.89
N LYS A 116 -1.73 -1.12 -10.58
CA LYS A 116 -1.34 -1.22 -11.99
C LYS A 116 -0.29 -2.30 -12.23
N ALA A 117 0.68 -2.46 -11.33
CA ALA A 117 1.68 -3.51 -11.44
C ALA A 117 1.06 -4.92 -11.35
N LEU A 118 0.03 -5.11 -10.53
CA LEU A 118 -0.74 -6.37 -10.49
C LEU A 118 -1.51 -6.62 -11.80
N GLU A 119 -2.09 -5.57 -12.39
CA GLU A 119 -2.71 -5.65 -13.73
C GLU A 119 -1.70 -6.04 -14.80
N ARG A 120 -0.50 -5.44 -14.79
CA ARG A 120 0.58 -5.81 -15.72
C ARG A 120 1.09 -7.22 -15.53
N ARG A 121 1.22 -7.68 -14.28
CA ARG A 121 1.54 -9.09 -13.98
C ARG A 121 0.54 -10.03 -14.63
N LEU A 122 -0.75 -9.73 -14.46
CA LEU A 122 -1.83 -10.52 -15.02
C LEU A 122 -1.77 -10.55 -16.56
N ALA A 123 -1.58 -9.40 -17.19
CA ALA A 123 -1.50 -9.29 -18.65
C ALA A 123 -0.33 -10.11 -19.25
N LYS A 124 0.82 -10.13 -18.57
CA LYS A 124 2.04 -10.83 -19.02
C LYS A 124 2.14 -12.28 -18.53
N TYR A 125 1.22 -12.75 -17.70
CA TYR A 125 1.30 -14.07 -17.08
C TYR A 125 1.43 -15.20 -18.12
N GLY A 126 0.68 -15.12 -19.22
CA GLY A 126 0.69 -16.12 -20.29
C GLY A 126 2.00 -16.23 -21.06
N GLU A 127 2.84 -15.19 -21.05
CA GLU A 127 4.12 -15.18 -21.78
C GLU A 127 5.16 -16.10 -21.11
N ASN A 128 5.20 -16.13 -19.77
CA ASN A 128 6.14 -16.96 -19.03
C ASN A 128 5.66 -17.30 -17.60
N PRO A 129 4.75 -18.28 -17.46
CA PRO A 129 4.22 -18.70 -16.16
C PRO A 129 5.29 -19.22 -15.19
N ALA A 130 6.35 -19.85 -15.70
CA ALA A 130 7.43 -20.37 -14.86
C ALA A 130 8.24 -19.23 -14.19
N ARG A 131 8.48 -18.14 -14.93
CA ARG A 131 9.12 -16.94 -14.37
C ARG A 131 8.21 -16.25 -13.35
N ASP A 132 6.91 -16.13 -13.64
CA ASP A 132 5.95 -15.60 -12.67
C ASP A 132 5.96 -16.41 -11.37
N ALA A 133 5.91 -17.74 -11.47
CA ALA A 133 5.93 -18.64 -10.31
C ALA A 133 7.19 -18.44 -9.44
N LYS A 134 8.37 -18.34 -10.07
CA LYS A 134 9.63 -18.08 -9.36
C LYS A 134 9.63 -16.74 -8.63
N HIS A 135 9.18 -15.68 -9.31
CA HIS A 135 9.10 -14.34 -8.72
C HIS A 135 8.08 -14.28 -7.58
N SER A 136 6.94 -14.94 -7.76
CA SER A 136 5.87 -15.01 -6.77
C SER A 136 6.31 -15.77 -5.53
N GLN A 137 7.06 -16.86 -5.69
CA GLN A 137 7.64 -17.58 -4.56
C GLN A 137 8.61 -16.68 -3.76
N ALA A 138 9.53 -16.00 -4.45
CA ALA A 138 10.47 -15.08 -3.81
C ALA A 138 9.76 -13.96 -3.03
N VAL A 139 8.70 -13.37 -3.60
CA VAL A 139 7.88 -12.36 -2.91
C VAL A 139 7.15 -12.96 -1.71
N ALA A 140 6.58 -14.17 -1.85
CA ALA A 140 5.85 -14.84 -0.79
C ALA A 140 6.74 -15.15 0.42
N GLU A 141 7.98 -15.59 0.21
CA GLU A 141 8.94 -15.85 1.28
C GLU A 141 9.25 -14.59 2.10
N LEU A 142 9.49 -13.45 1.44
CA LEU A 142 9.70 -12.16 2.11
C LEU A 142 8.45 -11.68 2.86
N TRP A 143 7.27 -11.89 2.26
CA TRP A 143 6.00 -11.50 2.89
C TRP A 143 5.68 -12.33 4.12
N GLN A 144 5.94 -13.64 4.08
CA GLN A 144 5.75 -14.52 5.24
C GLN A 144 6.64 -14.10 6.41
N ARG A 145 7.91 -13.80 6.14
CA ARG A 145 8.85 -13.29 7.14
C ARG A 145 8.35 -11.98 7.75
N TYR A 146 7.94 -11.01 6.93
CA TYR A 146 7.34 -9.75 7.39
C TYR A 146 6.12 -10.01 8.28
N ALA A 147 5.17 -10.84 7.83
CA ALA A 147 3.93 -11.12 8.54
C ALA A 147 4.18 -11.76 9.91
N GLN A 148 5.13 -12.69 10.01
CA GLN A 148 5.52 -13.32 11.28
C GLN A 148 6.11 -12.30 12.26
N ARG A 149 7.05 -11.45 11.82
CA ARG A 149 7.64 -10.40 12.67
C ARG A 149 6.58 -9.36 13.07
N ARG A 150 5.70 -8.98 12.14
CA ARG A 150 4.59 -8.04 12.41
C ARG A 150 3.64 -8.59 13.47
N ALA A 151 3.28 -9.88 13.38
CA ALA A 151 2.44 -10.54 14.39
C ALA A 151 3.12 -10.60 15.76
N ALA A 152 4.42 -10.94 15.81
CA ALA A 152 5.20 -10.92 17.05
C ALA A 152 5.25 -9.52 17.69
N ASN A 153 5.50 -8.48 16.88
CA ASN A 153 5.49 -7.09 17.34
C ASN A 153 4.11 -6.65 17.87
N ALA A 154 3.03 -7.06 17.21
CA ALA A 154 1.68 -6.77 17.67
C ALA A 154 1.39 -7.42 19.04
N ALA A 155 1.82 -8.66 19.25
CA ALA A 155 1.67 -9.36 20.53
C ALA A 155 2.38 -8.66 21.68
N THR A 156 3.53 -8.02 21.42
CA THR A 156 4.32 -7.28 22.42
C THR A 156 4.09 -5.77 22.39
N ARG A 157 3.16 -5.27 21.56
CA ARG A 157 2.94 -3.83 21.28
C ARG A 157 4.23 -3.08 20.93
N LYS A 158 5.19 -3.75 20.27
CA LYS A 158 6.46 -3.17 19.82
C LYS A 158 6.22 -2.38 18.54
N ALA A 159 6.58 -1.10 18.55
CA ALA A 159 6.69 -0.30 17.33
C ALA A 159 8.06 -0.56 16.69
N GLU A 160 8.09 -0.93 15.40
CA GLU A 160 9.32 -1.17 14.64
C GLU A 160 9.21 -0.47 13.28
N PRO A 161 9.45 0.85 13.20
CA PRO A 161 9.35 1.61 11.95
C PRO A 161 10.17 1.02 10.78
N PRO A 162 11.36 0.45 10.98
CA PRO A 162 12.10 -0.23 9.92
C PRO A 162 11.35 -1.41 9.28
N LEU A 163 10.50 -2.11 10.04
CA LEU A 163 9.66 -3.20 9.51
C LEU A 163 8.57 -2.69 8.58
N GLU A 164 7.97 -1.54 8.90
CA GLU A 164 6.99 -0.88 8.01
C GLU A 164 7.66 -0.39 6.72
N ALA A 165 8.88 0.15 6.80
CA ALA A 165 9.64 0.50 5.60
C ALA A 165 9.92 -0.73 4.71
N PHE A 166 10.27 -1.87 5.32
CA PHE A 166 10.50 -3.13 4.62
C PHE A 166 9.26 -3.63 3.88
N ARG A 167 8.07 -3.52 4.49
CA ARG A 167 6.80 -3.84 3.86
C ARG A 167 6.59 -3.07 2.54
N TRP A 168 6.97 -1.81 2.48
CA TRP A 168 6.86 -1.04 1.24
C TRP A 168 7.94 -1.36 0.23
N GLN A 169 9.13 -1.77 0.66
CA GLN A 169 10.14 -2.33 -0.25
C GLN A 169 9.65 -3.60 -0.97
N ILE A 170 8.80 -4.42 -0.33
CA ILE A 170 8.19 -5.59 -0.98
C ILE A 170 7.27 -5.15 -2.14
N GLU A 171 6.51 -4.06 -1.97
CA GLU A 171 5.67 -3.52 -3.05
C GLU A 171 6.53 -3.01 -4.21
N GLU A 172 7.62 -2.31 -3.92
CA GLU A 172 8.55 -1.88 -4.97
C GLU A 172 9.21 -3.06 -5.68
N LEU A 173 9.55 -4.13 -4.94
CA LEU A 173 10.07 -5.36 -5.53
C LEU A 173 9.06 -5.95 -6.52
N LYS A 174 7.76 -6.01 -6.16
CA LYS A 174 6.71 -6.49 -7.07
C LYS A 174 6.65 -5.65 -8.35
N VAL A 175 6.71 -4.32 -8.25
CA VAL A 175 6.77 -3.46 -9.44
C VAL A 175 7.99 -3.79 -10.30
N SER A 176 9.17 -3.94 -9.69
CA SER A 176 10.40 -4.29 -10.41
C SER A 176 10.36 -5.68 -11.08
N LEU A 177 9.68 -6.66 -10.49
CA LEU A 177 9.62 -8.02 -11.03
C LEU A 177 8.58 -8.15 -12.15
N PHE A 178 7.42 -7.50 -12.00
CA PHE A 178 6.27 -7.73 -12.86
C PHE A 178 5.95 -6.59 -13.84
N ALA A 179 6.39 -5.36 -13.54
CA ALA A 179 5.98 -4.16 -14.26
C ALA A 179 7.11 -3.11 -14.33
N GLN A 180 8.27 -3.52 -14.86
CA GLN A 180 9.48 -2.69 -14.95
C GLN A 180 9.26 -1.33 -15.62
N GLU A 181 8.33 -1.28 -16.57
CA GLU A 181 7.93 -0.06 -17.29
C GLU A 181 7.36 1.03 -16.36
N LEU A 182 6.79 0.67 -15.21
CA LEU A 182 6.21 1.62 -14.25
C LEU A 182 7.29 2.32 -13.41
N ARG A 183 8.54 1.83 -13.48
CA ARG A 183 9.69 2.29 -12.71
C ARG A 183 9.47 2.19 -11.20
N THR A 184 10.58 2.26 -10.48
CA THR A 184 10.60 2.28 -9.01
C THR A 184 11.30 3.57 -8.57
N PRO A 185 10.87 4.21 -7.46
CA PRO A 185 11.50 5.44 -6.97
C PRO A 185 12.97 5.25 -6.59
N GLN A 186 13.34 4.01 -6.22
CA GLN A 186 14.68 3.62 -5.83
C GLN A 186 15.01 2.23 -6.38
N PRO A 187 16.29 1.93 -6.67
CA PRO A 187 16.65 0.61 -7.17
C PRO A 187 16.37 -0.47 -6.11
N VAL A 188 15.56 -1.46 -6.51
CA VAL A 188 15.09 -2.55 -5.65
C VAL A 188 15.41 -3.90 -6.29
N SER A 189 15.73 -4.89 -5.47
CA SER A 189 15.93 -6.28 -5.92
C SER A 189 15.78 -7.23 -4.75
N TYR A 190 15.55 -8.51 -5.04
CA TYR A 190 15.45 -9.54 -4.02
C TYR A 190 16.67 -9.54 -3.07
N LYS A 191 17.88 -9.45 -3.63
CA LYS A 191 19.14 -9.39 -2.86
C LYS A 191 19.21 -8.18 -1.92
N ARG A 192 18.65 -7.03 -2.33
CA ARG A 192 18.60 -5.83 -1.49
C ARG A 192 17.62 -6.01 -0.32
N LEU A 193 16.46 -6.62 -0.56
CA LEU A 193 15.51 -6.92 0.50
C LEU A 193 16.05 -7.98 1.47
N GLU A 194 16.74 -9.02 0.99
CA GLU A 194 17.39 -9.99 1.88
C GLU A 194 18.43 -9.33 2.81
N LYS A 195 19.20 -8.38 2.29
CA LYS A 195 20.12 -7.59 3.10
C LYS A 195 19.37 -6.75 4.15
N ALA A 196 18.33 -6.03 3.73
CA ALA A 196 17.50 -5.23 4.64
C ALA A 196 16.87 -6.11 5.74
N TRP A 197 16.38 -7.31 5.39
CA TRP A 197 15.84 -8.27 6.34
C TRP A 197 16.88 -8.76 7.36
N THR A 198 18.11 -9.01 6.90
CA THR A 198 19.23 -9.41 7.77
C THR A 198 19.56 -8.30 8.77
N GLU A 199 19.55 -7.04 8.32
CA GLU A 199 19.78 -5.88 9.19
C GLU A 199 18.66 -5.72 10.23
N LEU A 200 17.40 -5.92 9.85
CA LEU A 200 16.26 -5.94 10.79
C LEU A 200 16.38 -7.06 11.84
N SER A 201 16.91 -8.21 11.45
CA SER A 201 17.03 -9.37 12.33
C SER A 201 18.15 -9.25 13.37
N ARG A 202 19.04 -8.26 13.22
CA ARG A 202 20.14 -7.99 14.16
C ARG A 202 19.74 -7.04 15.30
N GLY A 203 18.58 -6.39 15.22
CA GLY A 203 18.04 -5.48 16.24
C GLY A 203 16.78 -6.00 16.92
#